data_AF-A0A8H7S313-F1
#
_entry.id   AF-A0A8H7S313-F1
#
_cell.length_a   1.000
_cell.length_b   1.000
_cell.length_c   1.000
_cell.angle_alpha   90.00
_cell.angle_beta   90.00
_cell.angle_gamma   90.00
#
_symmetry.space_group_name_H-M   'P 1'
#
loop_
_entity.id
_entity.type
_entity.pdbx_description
1 polymer ?
#
loop_
_entity_poly.entity_id
_entity_poly.type
_entity_poly.pdbx_seq_one_letter_code
_entity_poly.pdbx_strand_id
1 'polypeptide(L)'
;MNKYKMNQHGRLEYGAVIRHGSIELCPLGVVAFHFFCRWHMENEPSPEFTSRQDWYDTHVLKGLVRTKPITYNTQRNGYMEAFNAVGVNSSKIAHINRKSAFRVVADQDVPDNEQRRIGRWGL
;
A
#
# COMPACT_ATOMS: atom_id res chain seq x y z
N MET A 1 12.70 13.65 -17.08
CA MET A 1 11.91 12.56 -16.48
C MET A 1 11.42 13.02 -15.11
N ASN A 2 10.10 13.00 -14.84
CA ASN A 2 9.57 13.49 -13.56
C ASN A 2 9.92 12.52 -12.42
N LYS A 3 10.51 13.05 -11.34
CA LYS A 3 11.08 12.24 -10.23
C LYS A 3 10.06 11.79 -9.18
N TYR A 4 8.80 12.19 -9.32
CA TYR A 4 7.72 12.05 -8.34
C TYR A 4 6.45 11.49 -8.97
N LYS A 5 5.59 10.85 -8.16
CA LYS A 5 4.24 10.49 -8.57
C LYS A 5 3.39 11.75 -8.73
N MET A 6 2.79 11.91 -9.92
CA MET A 6 1.85 12.99 -10.21
C MET A 6 0.51 12.38 -10.63
N ASN A 7 -0.58 13.08 -10.33
CA ASN A 7 -1.90 12.73 -10.83
C ASN A 7 -2.07 13.14 -12.31
N GLN A 8 -3.21 12.78 -12.91
CA GLN A 8 -3.56 13.11 -14.30
C GLN A 8 -3.58 14.62 -14.64
N HIS A 9 -3.50 15.50 -13.63
CA HIS A 9 -3.49 16.96 -13.78
C HIS A 9 -2.11 17.56 -13.42
N GLY A 10 -1.04 16.75 -13.42
CA GLY A 10 0.34 17.18 -13.14
C GLY A 10 0.62 17.55 -11.68
N ARG A 11 -0.32 17.34 -10.75
CA ARG A 11 -0.14 17.68 -9.33
C ARG A 11 0.54 16.52 -8.59
N LEU A 12 1.46 16.84 -7.69
CA LEU A 12 2.12 15.88 -6.80
C LEU A 12 1.08 15.08 -5.98
N GLU A 13 1.24 13.77 -5.94
CA GLU A 13 0.50 12.89 -5.02
C GLU A 13 1.39 12.50 -3.84
N TYR A 14 0.87 12.65 -2.63
CA TYR A 14 1.53 12.22 -1.40
C TYR A 14 0.77 11.03 -0.79
N GLY A 15 1.52 10.03 -0.35
CA GLY A 15 1.01 8.97 0.52
C GLY A 15 1.59 9.13 1.92
N ALA A 16 0.77 8.95 2.94
CA ALA A 16 1.20 8.94 4.34
C ALA A 16 0.89 7.58 4.97
N VAL A 17 1.72 7.18 5.93
CA VAL A 17 1.53 5.98 6.75
C VAL A 17 1.93 6.33 8.18
N ILE A 18 1.13 5.89 9.16
CA ILE A 18 1.29 6.22 10.58
C ILE A 18 1.38 4.90 11.35
N ARG A 19 2.11 4.89 12.47
CA ARG A 19 2.14 3.72 13.37
C ARG A 19 0.79 3.57 14.09
N HIS A 20 0.27 2.35 14.15
CA HIS A 20 -0.86 2.02 15.02
C HIS A 20 -0.36 1.58 16.40
N GLY A 21 -1.20 1.69 17.44
CA GLY A 21 -0.86 1.30 18.80
C GLY A 21 -0.83 -0.22 19.01
N SER A 22 -1.84 -0.93 18.48
CA SER A 22 -1.77 -2.39 18.32
C SER A 22 -0.84 -2.73 17.16
N ILE A 23 -0.01 -3.75 17.34
CA ILE A 23 1.08 -4.14 16.43
C ILE A 23 0.52 -4.86 15.19
N GLU A 24 -0.53 -5.65 15.39
CA GLU A 24 -1.25 -6.45 14.39
C GLU A 24 -1.86 -5.57 13.30
N LEU A 25 -2.28 -4.35 13.68
CA LEU A 25 -2.87 -3.34 12.81
C LEU A 25 -1.86 -2.27 12.38
N CYS A 26 -0.57 -2.39 12.72
CA CYS A 26 0.45 -1.38 12.43
C CYS A 26 1.06 -1.57 11.04
N PRO A 27 0.73 -0.73 10.03
CA PRO A 27 1.21 -0.91 8.66
C PRO A 27 2.73 -0.78 8.53
N LEU A 28 3.35 0.05 9.37
CA LEU A 28 4.82 0.16 9.44
C LEU A 28 5.46 -1.07 10.09
N GLY A 29 4.80 -1.70 11.07
CA GLY A 29 5.24 -2.96 11.66
C GLY A 29 5.20 -4.11 10.64
N VAL A 30 4.10 -4.23 9.90
CA VAL A 30 3.95 -5.23 8.84
C VAL A 30 5.00 -5.06 7.73
N VAL A 31 5.28 -3.82 7.30
CA VAL A 31 6.33 -3.56 6.28
C VAL A 31 7.73 -3.87 6.82
N ALA A 32 8.04 -3.54 8.09
CA ALA A 32 9.32 -3.89 8.70
C ALA A 32 9.51 -5.41 8.85
N PHE A 33 8.47 -6.14 9.27
CA PHE A 33 8.49 -7.60 9.37
C PHE A 33 8.65 -8.26 7.99
N HIS A 34 7.97 -7.75 6.97
CA HIS A 34 8.15 -8.20 5.58
C HIS A 34 9.58 -8.01 5.06
N PHE A 35 10.23 -6.89 5.39
CA PHE A 35 11.65 -6.69 5.08
C PHE A 35 12.57 -7.63 5.86
N PHE A 36 12.29 -7.91 7.13
CA PHE A 36 13.02 -8.90 7.91
C PHE A 36 12.91 -10.32 7.29
N CYS A 37 11.70 -10.75 6.94
CA CYS A 37 11.48 -12.03 6.26
C CYS A 37 12.29 -12.11 4.95
N ARG A 38 12.30 -11.06 4.12
CA ARG A 38 13.06 -11.05 2.87
C ARG A 38 14.57 -11.07 3.09
N TRP A 39 15.11 -10.13 3.87
CA TRP A 39 16.55 -9.90 3.92
C TRP A 39 17.29 -10.74 4.96
N HIS A 40 16.60 -11.26 5.97
CA HIS A 40 17.18 -12.12 7.00
C HIS A 40 16.78 -13.59 6.84
N MET A 41 15.49 -13.89 6.60
CA MET A 41 15.00 -15.28 6.54
C MET A 41 15.15 -15.90 5.14
N GLU A 42 14.73 -15.20 4.07
CA GLU A 42 14.88 -15.64 2.67
C GLU A 42 16.31 -15.41 2.13
N ASN A 43 17.18 -14.71 2.88
CA ASN A 43 18.54 -14.31 2.46
C ASN A 43 18.57 -13.50 1.14
N GLU A 44 17.51 -12.76 0.82
CA GLU A 44 17.52 -11.82 -0.30
C GLU A 44 18.48 -10.66 0.01
N PRO A 45 19.45 -10.31 -0.87
CA PRO A 45 20.35 -9.19 -0.63
C PRO A 45 19.58 -7.89 -0.37
N SER A 46 19.81 -7.29 0.80
CA SER A 46 19.24 -6.00 1.18
C SER A 46 19.62 -4.91 0.16
N PRO A 47 18.79 -3.87 -0.04
CA PRO A 47 19.15 -2.76 -0.91
C PRO A 47 20.39 -2.04 -0.39
N GLU A 48 21.25 -1.60 -1.30
CA GLU A 48 22.28 -0.63 -0.99
C GLU A 48 21.67 0.78 -1.05
N PHE A 49 22.05 1.65 -0.11
CA PHE A 49 21.48 3.00 0.03
C PHE A 49 22.44 4.13 -0.40
N THR A 50 23.57 3.77 -1.02
CA THR A 50 24.63 4.69 -1.48
C THR A 50 24.13 5.68 -2.53
N SER A 51 23.39 5.20 -3.54
CA SER A 51 22.68 6.05 -4.51
C SER A 51 21.20 5.66 -4.61
N ARG A 52 20.40 6.43 -5.35
CA ARG A 52 19.00 6.07 -5.64
C ARG A 52 18.94 4.84 -6.54
N GLN A 53 19.87 4.72 -7.48
CA GLN A 53 19.87 3.71 -8.54
C GLN A 53 19.96 2.29 -7.97
N ASP A 54 20.64 2.12 -6.83
CA ASP A 54 20.95 0.80 -6.25
C ASP A 54 19.72 0.14 -5.57
N TRP A 55 18.75 0.95 -5.14
CA TRP A 55 17.53 0.47 -4.46
C TRP A 55 16.21 0.79 -5.19
N TYR A 56 16.14 1.79 -6.06
CA TYR A 56 14.86 2.34 -6.54
C TYR A 56 13.98 1.34 -7.30
N ASP A 57 14.59 0.39 -8.03
CA ASP A 57 13.87 -0.66 -8.75
C ASP A 57 13.50 -1.87 -7.85
N THR A 58 13.89 -1.88 -6.57
CA THR A 58 13.52 -2.94 -5.64
C THR A 58 12.09 -2.74 -5.14
N HIS A 59 11.15 -3.56 -5.61
CA HIS A 59 9.76 -3.46 -5.19
C HIS A 59 9.57 -3.91 -3.75
N VAL A 60 8.74 -3.17 -2.98
CA VAL A 60 8.32 -3.56 -1.62
C VAL A 60 7.57 -4.90 -1.66
N LEU A 61 6.58 -5.03 -2.56
CA LEU A 61 5.91 -6.30 -2.83
C LEU A 61 6.45 -6.90 -4.13
N LYS A 62 7.52 -7.72 -4.02
CA LYS A 62 8.15 -8.42 -5.13
C LYS A 62 7.30 -9.58 -5.65
N GLY A 63 7.42 -9.87 -6.96
CA GLY A 63 7.15 -11.21 -7.49
C GLY A 63 8.33 -12.15 -7.21
N LEU A 64 8.56 -13.13 -8.08
CA LEU A 64 9.73 -14.04 -7.98
C LEU A 64 11.09 -13.31 -8.10
N VAL A 65 11.12 -12.11 -8.68
CA VAL A 65 12.33 -11.30 -8.89
C VAL A 65 12.14 -9.94 -8.22
N ARG A 66 13.13 -9.46 -7.45
CA ARG A 66 13.01 -8.22 -6.65
C ARG A 66 12.69 -6.96 -7.46
N THR A 67 13.11 -6.93 -8.72
CA THR A 67 12.88 -5.85 -9.70
C THR A 67 11.59 -6.02 -10.51
N LYS A 68 10.68 -6.91 -10.08
CA LYS A 68 9.34 -7.06 -10.66
C LYS A 68 8.28 -7.01 -9.55
N PRO A 69 7.19 -6.23 -9.70
CA PRO A 69 6.11 -6.20 -8.73
C PRO A 69 5.32 -7.52 -8.76
N ILE A 70 4.53 -7.78 -7.72
CA ILE A 70 3.44 -8.77 -7.80
C ILE A 70 2.48 -8.42 -8.95
N THR A 71 1.89 -9.43 -9.59
CA THR A 71 0.87 -9.19 -10.62
C THR A 71 -0.45 -8.72 -9.98
N TYR A 72 -1.27 -8.00 -10.73
CA TYR A 72 -2.61 -7.62 -10.28
C TYR A 72 -3.46 -8.86 -9.88
N ASN A 73 -3.33 -9.97 -10.60
CA ASN A 73 -4.05 -11.21 -10.28
C ASN A 73 -3.54 -11.83 -8.97
N THR A 74 -2.22 -11.84 -8.73
CA THR A 74 -1.63 -12.26 -7.45
C THR A 74 -2.18 -11.41 -6.30
N GLN A 75 -2.19 -10.08 -6.45
CA GLN A 75 -2.73 -9.16 -5.44
C GLN A 75 -4.23 -9.37 -5.20
N ARG A 76 -5.00 -9.52 -6.27
CA ARG A 76 -6.45 -9.76 -6.22
C ARG A 76 -6.80 -11.06 -5.53
N ASN A 77 -6.06 -12.14 -5.80
CA ASN A 77 -6.33 -13.45 -5.21
C ASN A 77 -6.04 -13.45 -3.70
N GLY A 78 -4.89 -12.92 -3.26
CA GLY A 78 -4.59 -12.78 -1.83
C GLY A 78 -5.61 -11.92 -1.08
N TYR A 79 -6.14 -10.86 -1.70
CA TYR A 79 -7.28 -10.12 -1.13
C TYR A 79 -8.57 -10.96 -1.08
N MET A 80 -8.91 -11.75 -2.11
CA MET A 80 -10.07 -12.63 -2.08
C MET A 80 -9.97 -13.71 -1.00
N GLU A 81 -8.80 -14.33 -0.85
CA GLU A 81 -8.51 -15.30 0.20
C GLU A 81 -8.70 -14.68 1.59
N ALA A 82 -8.10 -13.51 1.83
CA ALA A 82 -8.24 -12.77 3.09
C ALA A 82 -9.70 -12.37 3.38
N PHE A 83 -10.45 -11.89 2.39
CA PHE A 83 -11.85 -11.50 2.58
C PHE A 83 -12.79 -12.69 2.79
N ASN A 84 -12.59 -13.78 2.05
CA ASN A 84 -13.34 -15.03 2.24
C ASN A 84 -13.13 -15.60 3.66
N ALA A 85 -11.89 -15.55 4.18
CA ALA A 85 -11.56 -16.02 5.52
C ALA A 85 -12.26 -15.23 6.66
N VAL A 86 -12.73 -14.01 6.39
CA VAL A 86 -13.47 -13.15 7.35
C VAL A 86 -14.91 -12.85 6.91
N GLY A 87 -15.44 -13.58 5.92
CA GLY A 87 -16.82 -13.43 5.44
C GLY A 87 -17.13 -12.12 4.69
N VAL A 88 -16.12 -11.32 4.32
CA VAL A 88 -16.29 -10.07 3.59
C VAL A 88 -16.54 -10.35 2.10
N ASN A 89 -17.64 -9.83 1.56
CA ASN A 89 -18.01 -10.02 0.16
C ASN A 89 -18.03 -8.67 -0.59
N SER A 90 -17.34 -8.57 -1.73
CA SER A 90 -17.16 -7.31 -2.46
C SER A 90 -16.80 -7.52 -3.93
N SER A 91 -17.48 -6.78 -4.82
CA SER A 91 -17.13 -6.73 -6.25
C SER A 91 -15.90 -5.86 -6.56
N LYS A 92 -15.36 -5.12 -5.57
CA LYS A 92 -14.27 -4.13 -5.77
C LYS A 92 -12.99 -4.48 -5.01
N ILE A 93 -12.68 -5.77 -4.92
CA ILE A 93 -11.52 -6.41 -4.25
C ILE A 93 -10.30 -5.49 -4.05
N ALA A 94 -9.52 -5.20 -5.10
CA ALA A 94 -8.26 -4.45 -4.99
C ALA A 94 -8.42 -2.94 -4.70
N HIS A 95 -9.65 -2.45 -4.54
CA HIS A 95 -9.99 -1.05 -4.28
C HIS A 95 -10.90 -0.87 -3.05
N ILE A 96 -11.28 -1.94 -2.35
CA ILE A 96 -12.20 -1.86 -1.21
C ILE A 96 -11.65 -0.96 -0.11
N ASN A 97 -10.36 -1.09 0.22
CA ASN A 97 -9.66 -0.26 1.22
C ASN A 97 -9.80 1.26 0.93
N ARG A 98 -9.92 1.67 -0.35
CA ARG A 98 -10.10 3.08 -0.76
C ARG A 98 -11.55 3.56 -0.62
N LYS A 99 -12.55 2.68 -0.66
CA LYS A 99 -13.96 3.04 -0.38
C LYS A 99 -14.36 2.82 1.08
N SER A 100 -13.75 1.87 1.80
CA SER A 100 -13.98 1.70 3.24
C SER A 100 -13.32 2.82 4.05
N ALA A 101 -12.08 3.21 3.74
CA ALA A 101 -11.42 4.33 4.43
C ALA A 101 -12.22 5.64 4.32
N PHE A 102 -12.78 5.96 3.15
CA PHE A 102 -13.62 7.16 2.98
C PHE A 102 -14.96 7.06 3.72
N ARG A 103 -15.54 5.85 3.88
CA ARG A 103 -16.69 5.65 4.78
C ARG A 103 -16.31 5.90 6.23
N VAL A 104 -15.27 5.24 6.73
CA VAL A 104 -14.78 5.42 8.11
C VAL A 104 -14.45 6.88 8.43
N VAL A 105 -13.93 7.66 7.46
CA VAL A 105 -13.70 9.11 7.65
C VAL A 105 -15.00 9.92 7.65
N ALA A 106 -16.00 9.55 6.85
CA ALA A 106 -17.33 10.17 6.86
C ALA A 106 -18.13 9.81 8.13
N ASP A 107 -18.00 8.57 8.63
CA ASP A 107 -18.56 8.06 9.89
C ASP A 107 -17.88 8.67 11.15
N GLN A 108 -16.97 9.64 10.95
CA GLN A 108 -16.32 10.45 11.98
C GLN A 108 -16.61 11.96 11.79
N ASP A 109 -17.67 12.29 11.03
CA ASP A 109 -18.14 13.66 10.75
C ASP A 109 -17.09 14.60 10.12
N VAL A 110 -16.01 14.05 9.55
CA VAL A 110 -14.92 14.85 8.95
C VAL A 110 -15.44 15.58 7.70
N PRO A 111 -15.34 16.92 7.63
CA PRO A 111 -15.89 17.70 6.50
C PRO A 111 -15.34 17.26 5.14
N ASP A 112 -16.20 17.17 4.13
CA ASP A 112 -15.87 16.70 2.76
C ASP A 112 -14.74 17.53 2.09
N ASN A 113 -14.63 18.82 2.38
CA ASN A 113 -13.50 19.65 1.94
C ASN A 113 -12.16 19.19 2.53
N GLU A 114 -12.16 18.60 3.73
CA GLU A 114 -10.98 17.98 4.36
C GLU A 114 -10.72 16.58 3.82
N GLN A 115 -11.76 15.75 3.66
CA GLN A 115 -11.64 14.41 3.05
C GLN A 115 -10.96 14.49 1.66
N ARG A 116 -11.36 15.50 0.85
CA ARG A 116 -10.79 15.78 -0.47
C ARG A 116 -9.29 16.13 -0.48
N ARG A 117 -8.69 16.47 0.66
CA ARG A 117 -7.24 16.73 0.79
C ARG A 117 -6.42 15.44 0.69
N ILE A 118 -6.96 14.33 1.18
CA ILE A 118 -6.36 12.98 1.09
C ILE A 118 -6.54 12.39 -0.32
N GLY A 119 -7.58 12.84 -1.04
CA GLY A 119 -7.67 12.70 -2.49
C GLY A 119 -9.08 12.97 -3.01
N ARG A 120 -9.19 13.26 -4.30
CA ARG A 120 -10.50 13.40 -4.97
C ARG A 120 -11.14 12.02 -5.13
N TRP A 121 -11.86 11.58 -4.10
CA TRP A 121 -12.57 10.30 -4.02
C TRP A 121 -14.00 10.51 -3.54
N GLY A 122 -14.77 11.28 -4.32
CA GLY A 122 -16.22 11.39 -4.13
C GLY A 122 -16.90 10.02 -4.14
N LEU A 123 -18.06 9.94 -3.48
CA LEU A 123 -18.86 8.71 -3.40
C LEU A 123 -19.37 8.24 -4.77
#